data_AF-A0A961JU39-F1
#
_entry.id   AF-A0A961JU39-F1
#
_cell.length_a   1.000
_cell.length_b   1.000
_cell.length_c   1.000
_cell.angle_alpha   90.00
_cell.angle_beta   90.00
_cell.angle_gamma   90.00
#
_symmetry.space_group_name_H-M   'P 1'
#
loop_
_entity.id
_entity.type
_entity.pdbx_description
1 polymer ?
#
loop_
_entity_poly.entity_id
_entity_poly.type
_entity_poly.pdbx_seq_one_letter_code
_entity_poly.pdbx_strand_id
1 'polypeptide(L)'
;AAFGLLFGAGMLMWIFERRRQPYFDHDARGALFPAFWWALNLVVNGGFEERQPRSPAGRVLAVILVVSSLFLVSVFVARITATMTVEAIQASVTSINDLYGRAVGTIDGSTAAGLLETRDMRYRGYDGLDPLIAAFEAGKLDAVVFDAPVLAYYVNTDGDGIGELVGPVLSRETYGIALPTGSALAEPINQSLLKLREDGTYETIYRRWFGMSG
;
A
#
# COMPACT_ATOMS: atom_id res chain seq x y z
N ALA A 1 13.29 20.57 -16.18
CA ALA A 1 13.10 20.17 -17.58
C ALA A 1 11.75 20.65 -18.14
N ALA A 2 10.61 20.24 -17.57
CA ALA A 2 9.27 20.56 -18.08
C ALA A 2 8.97 22.08 -18.22
N PHE A 3 9.31 22.89 -17.21
CA PHE A 3 9.15 24.35 -17.28
C PHE A 3 9.93 25.00 -18.43
N GLY A 4 11.14 24.52 -18.72
CA GLY A 4 11.94 25.02 -19.84
C GLY A 4 11.34 24.65 -21.21
N LEU A 5 10.75 23.46 -21.33
CA LEU A 5 10.03 23.04 -22.54
C LEU A 5 8.77 23.86 -22.78
N LEU A 6 7.98 24.13 -21.73
CA LEU A 6 6.80 25.01 -21.82
C LEU A 6 7.18 26.42 -22.26
N PHE A 7 8.25 26.95 -21.69
CA PHE A 7 8.75 28.27 -22.02
C PHE A 7 9.25 28.36 -23.47
N GLY A 8 10.00 27.34 -23.92
CA GLY A 8 10.44 27.23 -25.31
C GLY A 8 9.28 27.09 -26.30
N ALA A 9 8.29 26.24 -25.99
CA ALA A 9 7.11 26.03 -26.83
C ALA A 9 6.23 27.29 -26.89
N GLY A 10 6.05 27.98 -25.77
CA GLY A 10 5.38 29.28 -25.72
C GLY A 10 6.10 30.32 -26.59
N MET A 11 7.42 30.44 -26.46
CA MET A 11 8.19 31.39 -27.27
C MET A 11 8.20 31.06 -28.76
N LEU A 12 8.23 29.77 -29.14
CA LEU A 12 8.03 29.33 -30.53
C LEU A 12 6.65 29.75 -31.05
N MET A 13 5.61 29.62 -30.22
CA MET A 13 4.27 30.08 -30.57
C MET A 13 4.17 31.59 -30.74
N TRP A 14 4.83 32.35 -29.87
CA TRP A 14 4.96 33.81 -30.05
C TRP A 14 5.60 34.14 -31.41
N ILE A 15 6.67 33.45 -31.82
CA ILE A 15 7.31 33.70 -33.13
C ILE A 15 6.33 33.50 -34.30
N PHE A 16 5.48 32.48 -34.23
CA PHE A 16 4.52 32.17 -35.30
C PHE A 16 3.27 33.06 -35.29
N GLU A 17 2.84 33.53 -34.11
CA GLU A 17 1.57 34.24 -33.91
C GLU A 17 1.70 35.74 -33.62
N ARG A 18 2.91 36.28 -33.38
CA ARG A 18 3.16 37.70 -33.02
C ARG A 18 2.57 38.77 -33.95
N ARG A 19 2.16 38.40 -35.17
CA ARG A 19 1.54 39.33 -36.14
C ARG A 19 0.13 38.90 -36.57
N ARG A 20 -0.43 37.86 -35.96
CA ARG A 20 -1.70 37.23 -36.38
C ARG A 20 -2.72 37.13 -35.26
N GLN A 21 -2.26 37.05 -34.01
CA GLN A 21 -3.09 37.03 -32.82
C GLN A 21 -2.78 38.25 -31.95
N PRO A 22 -3.77 39.09 -31.60
CA PRO A 22 -3.57 40.24 -30.72
C PRO A 22 -2.95 39.89 -29.37
N TYR A 23 -3.21 38.67 -28.87
CA TYR A 23 -2.65 38.20 -27.60
C TYR A 23 -1.12 38.02 -27.60
N PHE A 24 -0.52 37.80 -28.78
CA PHE A 24 0.92 37.62 -28.93
C PHE A 24 1.62 38.87 -29.47
N ASP A 25 0.89 39.98 -29.64
CA ASP A 25 1.42 41.24 -30.18
C ASP A 25 2.15 42.04 -29.09
N HIS A 26 3.26 41.47 -28.63
CA HIS A 26 4.13 42.02 -27.61
C HIS A 26 5.59 41.93 -28.04
N ASP A 27 6.42 42.86 -27.55
CA ASP A 27 7.87 42.78 -27.68
C ASP A 27 8.44 41.52 -27.01
N ALA A 28 9.62 41.07 -27.46
CA ALA A 28 10.20 39.79 -27.05
C ALA A 28 10.32 39.60 -25.53
N ARG A 29 10.60 40.67 -24.77
CA ARG A 29 10.65 40.62 -23.29
C ARG A 29 9.26 40.63 -22.65
N GLY A 30 8.30 41.32 -23.25
CA GLY A 30 6.91 41.37 -22.79
C GLY A 30 6.13 40.09 -23.09
N ALA A 31 6.53 39.33 -24.11
CA ALA A 31 5.88 38.09 -24.53
C ALA A 31 6.27 36.86 -23.69
N LEU A 32 7.37 36.91 -22.93
CA LEU A 32 7.92 35.76 -22.19
C LEU A 32 6.88 35.10 -21.27
N PHE A 33 6.27 35.90 -20.39
CA PHE A 33 5.28 35.39 -19.44
C PHE A 33 3.93 35.05 -20.09
N PRO A 34 3.34 35.90 -20.96
CA PRO A 34 2.11 35.55 -21.69
C PRO A 34 2.22 34.28 -22.53
N ALA A 35 3.36 34.08 -23.21
CA ALA A 35 3.57 32.91 -24.03
C ALA A 35 3.77 31.64 -23.21
N PHE A 36 4.49 31.74 -22.08
CA PHE A 36 4.56 30.67 -21.08
C PHE A 36 3.18 30.34 -20.51
N TRP A 37 2.41 31.36 -20.13
CA TRP A 37 1.08 31.21 -19.56
C TRP A 37 0.11 30.52 -20.53
N TRP A 38 0.17 30.90 -21.81
CA TRP A 38 -0.60 30.24 -22.86
C TRP A 38 -0.24 28.75 -23.00
N ALA A 39 1.06 28.42 -23.01
CA ALA A 39 1.52 27.04 -23.13
C ALA A 39 1.11 26.21 -21.90
N LEU A 40 1.20 26.80 -20.70
CA LEU A 40 0.76 26.16 -19.46
C LEU A 40 -0.74 25.87 -19.47
N ASN A 41 -1.56 26.86 -19.84
CA ASN A 41 -3.01 26.71 -19.91
C ASN A 41 -3.42 25.62 -20.91
N LEU A 42 -2.79 25.58 -22.09
CA LEU A 42 -3.04 24.55 -23.09
C LEU A 42 -2.72 23.14 -22.58
N VAL A 43 -1.60 22.98 -21.88
CA VAL A 43 -1.15 21.68 -21.36
C VAL A 43 -2.05 21.20 -20.21
N VAL A 44 -2.49 22.10 -19.34
CA VAL A 44 -3.33 21.77 -18.18
C VAL A 44 -4.78 21.49 -18.59
N ASN A 45 -5.36 22.32 -19.46
CA ASN A 45 -6.75 22.17 -19.88
C ASN A 45 -6.94 21.16 -21.02
N GLY A 46 -5.85 20.77 -21.71
CA GLY A 46 -5.89 19.80 -22.80
C GLY A 46 -6.55 20.32 -24.08
N GLY A 47 -6.67 21.65 -24.25
CA GLY A 47 -7.35 22.24 -25.39
C GLY A 47 -7.37 23.77 -25.38
N PHE A 48 -8.07 24.35 -26.36
CA PHE A 48 -8.22 25.80 -26.51
C PHE A 48 -9.61 26.26 -26.07
N GLU A 49 -9.69 26.92 -24.92
CA GLU A 49 -10.91 27.61 -24.49
C GLU A 49 -10.96 29.05 -25.04
N GLU A 50 -9.82 29.74 -25.05
CA GLU A 50 -9.62 31.05 -25.67
C GLU A 50 -8.28 31.11 -26.43
N ARG A 51 -8.14 32.02 -27.41
CA ARG A 51 -6.86 32.35 -28.08
C ARG A 51 -6.25 31.21 -28.91
N GLN A 52 -7.06 30.68 -29.83
CA GLN A 52 -6.64 29.66 -30.80
C GLN A 52 -5.58 30.19 -31.78
N PRO A 53 -4.57 29.39 -32.13
CA PRO A 53 -3.58 29.74 -33.15
C PRO A 53 -4.24 29.98 -34.52
N ARG A 54 -3.82 31.05 -35.20
CA ARG A 54 -4.37 31.41 -36.51
C ARG A 54 -3.48 30.98 -37.66
N SER A 55 -2.18 30.82 -37.43
CA SER A 55 -1.23 30.37 -38.45
C SER A 55 -1.26 28.85 -38.66
N PRO A 56 -1.01 28.36 -39.89
CA PRO A 56 -0.90 26.93 -40.15
C PRO A 56 0.17 26.24 -39.30
N ALA A 57 1.34 26.87 -39.17
CA ALA A 57 2.45 26.35 -38.36
C ALA A 57 2.11 26.34 -36.85
N GLY A 58 1.47 27.40 -36.34
CA GLY A 58 1.03 27.48 -34.95
C GLY A 58 -0.02 26.43 -34.61
N ARG A 59 -0.91 26.10 -35.54
CA ARG A 59 -1.89 25.01 -35.37
C ARG A 59 -1.22 23.63 -35.29
N VAL A 60 -0.24 23.35 -36.16
CA VAL A 60 0.51 22.08 -36.10
C VAL A 60 1.27 21.97 -34.77
N LEU A 61 1.96 23.03 -34.36
CA LEU A 61 2.69 23.06 -33.09
C LEU A 61 1.74 22.87 -31.89
N ALA A 62 0.59 23.51 -31.91
CA ALA A 62 -0.46 23.36 -30.91
C ALA A 62 -0.96 21.91 -30.79
N VAL A 63 -1.24 21.24 -31.90
CA VAL A 63 -1.69 19.83 -31.89
C VAL A 63 -0.61 18.93 -31.29
N ILE A 64 0.66 19.12 -31.67
CA ILE A 64 1.78 18.35 -31.10
C ILE A 64 1.89 18.59 -29.59
N LEU A 65 1.72 19.83 -29.15
CA LEU A 65 1.81 20.21 -27.74
C LEU A 65 0.67 19.60 -26.91
N VAL A 66 -0.56 19.57 -27.43
CA VAL A 66 -1.71 18.92 -26.77
C VAL A 66 -1.55 17.39 -26.72
N VAL A 67 -1.13 16.76 -27.80
CA VAL A 67 -0.88 15.30 -27.80
C VAL A 67 0.22 14.94 -26.80
N SER A 68 1.28 15.74 -26.75
CA SER A 68 2.39 15.55 -25.81
C SER A 68 1.96 15.74 -24.36
N SER A 69 1.08 16.70 -24.05
CA SER A 69 0.59 16.90 -22.68
C SER A 69 -0.27 15.75 -22.19
N LEU A 70 -1.17 15.24 -23.03
CA LEU A 70 -1.99 14.08 -22.70
C LEU A 70 -1.13 12.85 -22.36
N PHE A 71 -0.07 12.63 -23.15
CA PHE A 71 0.87 11.53 -22.87
C PHE A 71 1.64 11.74 -21.56
N LEU A 72 2.10 12.97 -21.29
CA LEU A 72 2.81 13.30 -20.05
C LEU A 72 1.95 13.05 -18.81
N VAL A 73 0.71 13.55 -18.82
CA VAL A 73 -0.24 13.37 -17.71
C VAL A 73 -0.54 11.88 -17.52
N SER A 74 -0.78 11.14 -18.60
CA SER A 74 -1.03 9.70 -18.55
C SER A 74 0.14 8.93 -17.93
N VAL A 75 1.38 9.20 -18.35
CA VAL A 75 2.57 8.55 -17.78
C VAL A 75 2.75 8.89 -16.31
N PHE A 76 2.47 10.14 -15.91
CA PHE A 76 2.56 10.56 -14.52
C PHE A 76 1.54 9.82 -13.65
N VAL A 77 0.27 9.80 -14.06
CA VAL A 77 -0.80 9.06 -13.37
C VAL A 77 -0.46 7.57 -13.31
N ALA A 78 -0.08 6.96 -14.44
CA ALA A 78 0.28 5.55 -14.49
C ALA A 78 1.42 5.19 -13.55
N ARG A 79 2.44 6.04 -13.42
CA ARG A 79 3.54 5.83 -12.46
C ARG A 79 3.07 5.88 -11.02
N ILE A 80 2.27 6.89 -10.66
CA ILE A 80 1.73 7.00 -9.30
C ILE A 80 0.87 5.78 -8.96
N THR A 81 -0.03 5.39 -9.86
CA THR A 81 -0.87 4.22 -9.66
C THR A 81 -0.03 2.95 -9.54
N ALA A 82 0.98 2.77 -10.39
CA ALA A 82 1.88 1.62 -10.32
C ALA A 82 2.68 1.58 -9.01
N THR A 83 3.24 2.71 -8.54
CA THR A 83 3.97 2.74 -7.27
C THR A 83 3.07 2.46 -6.08
N MET A 84 1.88 3.07 -6.02
CA MET A 84 0.91 2.80 -4.95
C MET A 84 0.45 1.34 -4.96
N THR A 85 0.27 0.76 -6.15
CA THR A 85 -0.11 -0.65 -6.28
C THR A 85 1.04 -1.56 -5.85
N VAL A 86 2.28 -1.26 -6.21
CA VAL A 86 3.47 -2.02 -5.76
C VAL A 86 3.63 -1.93 -4.25
N GLU A 87 3.45 -0.76 -3.64
CA GLU A 87 3.50 -0.57 -2.19
C GLU A 87 2.40 -1.40 -1.48
N ALA A 88 1.17 -1.39 -1.99
CA ALA A 88 0.08 -2.21 -1.47
C ALA A 88 0.35 -3.72 -1.61
N ILE A 89 1.00 -4.15 -2.71
CA ILE A 89 1.39 -5.56 -2.92
C ILE A 89 2.56 -5.94 -2.00
N GLN A 90 3.55 -5.07 -1.79
CA GLN A 90 4.71 -5.35 -0.94
C GLN A 90 4.38 -5.38 0.55
N ALA A 91 3.37 -4.63 1.00
CA ALA A 91 2.80 -4.74 2.34
C ALA A 91 2.18 -6.13 2.57
N SER A 92 1.62 -6.74 1.51
CA SER A 92 1.04 -8.07 1.58
C SER A 92 2.11 -9.16 1.54
N VAL A 93 2.67 -9.55 2.70
CA VAL A 93 3.31 -10.88 2.84
C VAL A 93 2.21 -11.92 2.65
N THR A 94 1.97 -12.34 1.41
CA THR A 94 0.86 -13.24 1.08
C THR A 94 1.17 -14.70 1.36
N SER A 95 2.44 -15.05 1.43
CA SER A 95 2.87 -16.42 1.66
C SER A 95 4.06 -16.50 2.60
N ILE A 96 4.21 -17.65 3.26
CA ILE A 96 5.40 -17.92 4.09
C ILE A 96 6.71 -17.82 3.30
N ASN A 97 6.67 -18.00 1.98
CA ASN A 97 7.86 -17.90 1.14
C ASN A 97 8.36 -16.44 1.03
N ASP A 98 7.50 -15.46 1.28
CA ASP A 98 7.89 -14.04 1.25
C ASP A 98 8.73 -13.65 2.49
N LEU A 99 8.84 -14.57 3.47
CA LEU A 99 9.67 -14.44 4.66
C LEU A 99 11.12 -14.86 4.43
N TYR A 100 11.45 -15.53 3.30
CA TYR A 100 12.83 -15.90 3.00
C TYR A 100 13.70 -14.65 2.84
N GLY A 101 14.79 -14.60 3.63
CA GLY A 101 15.73 -13.47 3.62
C GLY A 101 15.31 -12.27 4.46
N ARG A 102 14.13 -12.30 5.11
CA ARG A 102 13.68 -11.29 6.07
C ARG A 102 14.07 -11.65 7.50
N ALA A 103 14.11 -10.67 8.38
CA ALA A 103 14.33 -10.88 9.81
C ALA A 103 13.03 -11.38 10.48
N VAL A 104 12.86 -12.69 10.57
CA VAL A 104 11.70 -13.33 11.21
C VAL A 104 11.98 -13.61 12.69
N GLY A 105 11.01 -13.36 13.56
CA GLY A 105 11.06 -13.74 14.98
C GLY A 105 9.95 -14.69 15.40
N THR A 106 10.24 -15.54 16.39
CA THR A 106 9.25 -16.38 17.08
C THR A 106 9.70 -16.66 18.51
N ILE A 107 8.88 -17.36 19.30
CA ILE A 107 9.24 -17.82 20.65
C ILE A 107 9.95 -19.17 20.55
N ASP A 108 11.10 -19.31 21.22
CA ASP A 108 11.86 -20.56 21.21
C ASP A 108 11.09 -21.71 21.88
N GLY A 109 11.20 -22.91 21.30
CA GLY A 109 10.52 -24.11 21.79
C GLY A 109 8.99 -24.12 21.59
N SER A 110 8.44 -23.17 20.84
CA SER A 110 7.02 -23.14 20.48
C SER A 110 6.68 -24.04 19.27
N THR A 111 5.38 -24.25 19.03
CA THR A 111 4.90 -24.94 17.81
C THR A 111 5.29 -24.17 16.55
N ALA A 112 5.27 -22.83 16.61
CA ALA A 112 5.73 -21.97 15.53
C ALA A 112 7.23 -22.12 15.23
N ALA A 113 8.08 -22.23 16.25
CA ALA A 113 9.51 -22.53 16.07
C ALA A 113 9.72 -23.86 15.35
N GLY A 114 9.05 -24.93 15.81
CA GLY A 114 9.13 -26.24 15.16
C GLY A 114 8.66 -26.22 13.69
N LEU A 115 7.66 -25.42 13.36
CA LEU A 115 7.20 -25.22 11.99
C LEU A 115 8.26 -24.53 11.11
N LEU A 116 8.91 -23.49 11.62
CA LEU A 116 9.97 -22.77 10.93
C LEU A 116 11.20 -23.66 10.71
N GLU A 117 11.57 -24.46 11.70
CA GLU A 117 12.67 -25.43 11.62
C GLU A 117 12.39 -26.52 10.58
N THR A 118 11.18 -27.07 10.57
CA THR A 118 10.78 -28.10 9.59
C THR A 118 10.85 -27.58 8.14
N ARG A 119 10.77 -26.26 7.94
CA ARG A 119 10.88 -25.60 6.64
C ARG A 119 12.24 -24.98 6.36
N ASP A 120 13.25 -25.24 7.21
CA ASP A 120 14.61 -24.70 7.09
C ASP A 120 14.64 -23.16 6.98
N MET A 121 13.70 -22.50 7.67
CA MET A 121 13.63 -21.05 7.71
C MET A 121 14.46 -20.50 8.87
N ARG A 122 15.29 -19.52 8.57
CA ARG A 122 16.05 -18.79 9.61
C ARG A 122 15.10 -17.89 10.40
N TYR A 123 15.18 -17.97 11.71
CA TYR A 123 14.42 -17.12 12.62
C TYR A 123 15.30 -16.69 13.80
N ARG A 124 14.86 -15.65 14.50
CA ARG A 124 15.39 -15.26 15.82
C ARG A 124 14.43 -15.72 16.89
N GLY A 125 14.95 -16.57 17.77
CA GLY A 125 14.27 -17.04 18.97
C GLY A 125 14.24 -16.00 20.07
N TYR A 126 13.13 -15.97 20.81
CA TYR A 126 12.95 -15.15 22.01
C TYR A 126 12.34 -15.99 23.12
N ASP A 127 12.66 -15.64 24.37
CA ASP A 127 12.21 -16.38 25.56
C ASP A 127 10.71 -16.17 25.90
N GLY A 128 10.03 -15.23 25.23
CA GLY A 128 8.64 -14.91 25.50
C GLY A 128 8.04 -13.90 24.52
N LEU A 129 6.75 -13.63 24.69
CA LEU A 129 5.99 -12.73 23.82
C LEU A 129 6.44 -11.27 23.97
N ASP A 130 6.58 -10.76 25.19
CA ASP A 130 6.98 -9.38 25.45
C ASP A 130 8.31 -8.98 24.76
N PRO A 131 9.42 -9.75 24.91
CA PRO A 131 10.67 -9.40 24.23
C PRO A 131 10.60 -9.58 22.71
N LEU A 132 9.78 -10.50 22.20
CA LEU A 132 9.54 -10.70 20.78
C LEU A 132 8.83 -9.49 20.16
N ILE A 133 7.73 -9.06 20.78
CA ILE A 133 6.94 -7.91 20.33
C ILE A 133 7.78 -6.64 20.43
N ALA A 134 8.48 -6.40 21.55
CA ALA A 134 9.35 -5.22 21.69
C ALA A 134 10.46 -5.18 20.61
N ALA A 135 10.98 -6.33 20.19
CA ALA A 135 11.95 -6.39 19.09
C ALA A 135 11.33 -6.07 17.73
N PHE A 136 10.07 -6.48 17.51
CA PHE A 136 9.30 -6.14 16.31
C PHE A 136 9.00 -4.64 16.25
N GLU A 137 8.48 -4.06 17.33
CA GLU A 137 8.19 -2.62 17.43
C GLU A 137 9.43 -1.74 17.24
N ALA A 138 10.60 -2.23 17.68
CA ALA A 138 11.88 -1.56 17.49
C ALA A 138 12.45 -1.69 16.06
N GLY A 139 11.74 -2.35 15.13
CA GLY A 139 12.17 -2.56 13.75
C GLY A 139 13.36 -3.53 13.60
N LYS A 140 13.64 -4.36 14.61
CA LYS A 140 14.70 -5.38 14.55
C LYS A 140 14.25 -6.63 13.79
N LEU A 141 12.94 -6.81 13.64
CA LEU A 141 12.28 -7.91 12.95
C LEU A 141 11.37 -7.31 11.88
N ASP A 142 11.36 -7.92 10.70
CA ASP A 142 10.46 -7.57 9.61
C ASP A 142 9.12 -8.32 9.73
N ALA A 143 9.11 -9.47 10.43
CA ALA A 143 7.92 -10.30 10.61
C ALA A 143 7.98 -11.12 11.90
N VAL A 144 6.82 -11.39 12.49
CA VAL A 144 6.66 -12.30 13.62
C VAL A 144 5.78 -13.47 13.20
N VAL A 145 6.25 -14.69 13.45
CA VAL A 145 5.48 -15.91 13.21
C VAL A 145 5.15 -16.54 14.55
N PHE A 146 3.88 -16.51 14.90
CA PHE A 146 3.38 -17.05 16.16
C PHE A 146 1.87 -17.35 16.04
N ASP A 147 1.25 -17.76 17.14
CA ASP A 147 -0.17 -18.10 17.22
C ASP A 147 -1.06 -16.96 16.70
N ALA A 148 -1.87 -17.26 15.69
CA ALA A 148 -2.79 -16.32 15.06
C ALA A 148 -3.69 -15.55 16.06
N PRO A 149 -4.35 -16.18 17.06
CA PRO A 149 -5.19 -15.43 18.00
C PRO A 149 -4.36 -14.50 18.90
N VAL A 150 -3.13 -14.87 19.26
CA VAL A 150 -2.24 -14.03 20.08
C VAL A 150 -1.83 -12.78 19.29
N LEU A 151 -1.42 -12.96 18.03
CA LEU A 151 -1.06 -11.85 17.16
C LEU A 151 -2.28 -10.98 16.82
N ALA A 152 -3.46 -11.59 16.61
CA ALA A 152 -4.70 -10.86 16.38
C ALA A 152 -5.11 -10.01 17.57
N TYR A 153 -4.94 -10.52 18.80
CA TYR A 153 -5.17 -9.74 19.99
C TYR A 153 -4.23 -8.53 20.04
N TYR A 154 -2.92 -8.75 19.86
CA TYR A 154 -1.93 -7.68 19.87
C TYR A 154 -2.23 -6.59 18.84
N VAL A 155 -2.49 -6.95 17.58
CA VAL A 155 -2.80 -5.97 16.50
C VAL A 155 -4.09 -5.20 16.79
N ASN A 156 -5.07 -5.81 17.47
CA ASN A 156 -6.33 -5.15 17.83
C ASN A 156 -6.28 -4.36 19.16
N THR A 157 -5.20 -4.47 19.95
CA THR A 157 -5.05 -3.76 21.22
C THR A 157 -3.88 -2.78 21.18
N ASP A 158 -2.69 -3.26 21.49
CA ASP A 158 -1.52 -2.45 21.79
C ASP A 158 -0.68 -2.17 20.52
N GLY A 159 -0.86 -2.99 19.49
CA GLY A 159 -0.16 -2.93 18.21
C GLY A 159 -0.89 -2.21 17.08
N ASP A 160 -1.98 -1.47 17.38
CA ASP A 160 -2.76 -0.77 16.35
C ASP A 160 -1.89 0.26 15.60
N GLY A 161 -1.78 0.08 14.29
CA GLY A 161 -0.93 0.88 13.41
C GLY A 161 0.58 0.57 13.46
N ILE A 162 1.02 -0.39 14.28
CA ILE A 162 2.43 -0.83 14.35
C ILE A 162 2.69 -2.02 13.43
N GLY A 163 1.72 -2.93 13.33
CA GLY A 163 1.79 -4.09 12.45
C GLY A 163 0.41 -4.50 11.96
N GLU A 164 0.41 -5.36 10.94
CA GLU A 164 -0.80 -5.96 10.39
C GLU A 164 -0.64 -7.49 10.34
N LEU A 165 -1.76 -8.20 10.49
CA LEU A 165 -1.79 -9.63 10.23
C LEU A 165 -1.74 -9.86 8.72
N VAL A 166 -0.77 -10.65 8.28
CA VAL A 166 -0.50 -10.92 6.87
C VAL A 166 -0.40 -12.41 6.61
N GLY A 167 -0.87 -12.82 5.43
CA GLY A 167 -0.79 -14.19 4.95
C GLY A 167 -1.80 -15.15 5.61
N PRO A 168 -1.87 -16.39 5.13
CA PRO A 168 -2.77 -17.40 5.68
C PRO A 168 -2.21 -18.01 6.96
N VAL A 169 -3.11 -18.57 7.79
CA VAL A 169 -2.74 -19.42 8.92
C VAL A 169 -1.94 -20.62 8.42
N LEU A 170 -0.68 -20.71 8.89
CA LEU A 170 0.31 -21.66 8.36
C LEU A 170 0.13 -23.09 8.87
N SER A 171 -0.45 -23.24 10.05
CA SER A 171 -0.77 -24.50 10.71
C SER A 171 -2.10 -24.34 11.44
N ARG A 172 -3.07 -25.22 11.17
CA ARG A 172 -4.32 -25.22 11.92
C ARG A 172 -4.14 -26.05 13.19
N GLU A 173 -3.98 -25.35 14.29
CA GLU A 173 -3.89 -25.93 15.62
C GLU A 173 -5.22 -25.74 16.35
N THR A 174 -5.61 -26.74 17.15
CA THR A 174 -6.84 -26.68 17.94
C THR A 174 -6.46 -26.53 19.40
N TYR A 175 -6.96 -25.48 20.04
CA TYR A 175 -6.82 -25.30 21.48
C TYR A 175 -7.81 -26.19 22.24
N GLY A 176 -7.34 -26.76 23.34
CA GLY A 176 -8.14 -27.65 24.19
C GLY A 176 -7.87 -27.42 25.67
N ILE A 177 -8.85 -27.80 26.50
CA ILE A 177 -8.71 -27.81 27.95
C ILE A 177 -8.17 -29.17 28.36
N ALA A 178 -6.97 -29.20 28.93
CA ALA A 178 -6.35 -30.45 29.39
C ALA A 178 -6.96 -30.89 30.73
N LEU A 179 -7.30 -32.17 30.83
CA LEU A 179 -7.85 -32.81 32.04
C LEU A 179 -7.09 -34.11 32.31
N PRO A 180 -7.00 -34.56 33.58
CA PRO A 180 -6.48 -35.89 33.90
C PRO A 180 -7.26 -36.98 33.16
N THR A 181 -6.57 -38.05 32.75
CA THR A 181 -7.19 -39.20 32.11
C THR A 181 -8.30 -39.77 33.00
N GLY A 182 -9.51 -39.92 32.44
CA GLY A 182 -10.68 -40.41 33.18
C GLY A 182 -11.42 -39.34 34.01
N SER A 183 -11.11 -38.05 33.84
CA SER A 183 -11.83 -36.98 34.52
C SER A 183 -13.33 -36.98 34.22
N ALA A 184 -14.16 -37.03 35.27
CA ALA A 184 -15.61 -36.91 35.16
C ALA A 184 -16.09 -35.55 34.64
N LEU A 185 -15.20 -34.54 34.59
CA LEU A 185 -15.50 -33.20 34.08
C LEU A 185 -15.39 -33.09 32.56
N ALA A 186 -14.77 -34.07 31.88
CA ALA A 186 -14.55 -34.01 30.44
C ALA A 186 -15.87 -33.88 29.67
N GLU A 187 -16.85 -34.74 29.97
CA GLU A 187 -18.14 -34.73 29.30
C GLU A 187 -18.96 -33.45 29.59
N PRO A 188 -19.14 -33.01 30.86
CA PRO A 188 -19.81 -31.74 31.16
C PRO A 188 -19.18 -30.50 30.50
N ILE A 189 -17.84 -30.46 30.43
CA ILE A 189 -17.11 -29.35 29.80
C ILE A 189 -17.38 -29.35 28.29
N ASN A 190 -17.25 -30.51 27.63
CA ASN A 190 -17.50 -30.63 26.20
C ASN A 190 -18.93 -30.23 25.82
N GLN A 191 -19.93 -30.67 26.59
CA GLN A 191 -21.33 -30.28 26.37
C GLN A 191 -21.56 -28.79 26.52
N SER A 192 -20.92 -28.17 27.52
CA SER A 192 -20.99 -26.71 27.72
C SER A 192 -20.35 -25.95 26.55
N LEU A 193 -19.19 -26.40 26.08
CA LEU A 193 -18.51 -25.81 24.92
C LEU A 193 -19.33 -25.94 23.64
N LEU A 194 -20.01 -27.08 23.43
CA LEU A 194 -20.92 -27.27 22.29
C LEU A 194 -22.08 -26.28 22.33
N LYS A 195 -22.74 -26.12 23.48
CA LYS A 195 -23.84 -25.15 23.65
C LYS A 195 -23.41 -23.72 23.33
N LEU A 196 -22.24 -23.30 23.83
CA LEU A 196 -21.68 -21.97 23.56
C LEU A 196 -21.40 -21.73 22.06
N ARG A 197 -21.12 -22.79 21.30
CA ARG A 197 -20.94 -22.69 19.84
C ARG A 197 -22.27 -22.65 19.11
N GLU A 198 -23.24 -23.46 19.54
CA GLU A 198 -24.58 -23.52 18.93
C GLU A 198 -25.39 -22.23 19.15
N ASP A 199 -25.26 -21.61 20.33
CA ASP A 199 -26.01 -20.39 20.68
C ASP A 199 -25.33 -19.09 20.21
N GLY A 200 -24.13 -19.18 19.60
CA GLY A 200 -23.38 -18.03 19.09
C GLY A 200 -22.64 -17.21 20.16
N THR A 201 -22.64 -17.63 21.43
CA THR A 201 -21.88 -16.98 22.50
C THR A 201 -20.38 -17.02 22.21
N TYR A 202 -19.88 -18.15 21.69
CA TYR A 202 -18.48 -18.30 21.31
C TYR A 202 -18.05 -17.25 20.26
N GLU A 203 -18.85 -17.08 19.21
CA GLU A 203 -18.60 -16.09 18.15
C GLU A 203 -18.62 -14.64 18.70
N THR A 204 -19.45 -14.38 19.69
CA THR A 204 -19.52 -13.07 20.36
C THR A 204 -18.26 -12.80 21.18
N ILE A 205 -17.79 -13.79 21.94
CA ILE A 205 -16.54 -13.72 22.70
C ILE A 205 -15.36 -13.57 21.74
N TYR A 206 -15.30 -14.38 20.69
CA TYR A 206 -14.22 -14.35 19.71
C TYR A 206 -14.10 -12.96 19.08
N ARG A 207 -15.20 -12.41 18.56
CA ARG A 207 -15.20 -11.08 17.94
C ARG A 207 -14.80 -9.96 18.88
N ARG A 208 -15.19 -10.05 20.16
CA ARG A 208 -14.85 -9.05 21.17
C ARG A 208 -13.35 -8.97 21.43
N TRP A 209 -12.66 -10.12 21.43
CA TRP A 209 -11.26 -10.19 21.84
C TRP A 209 -10.27 -10.26 20.67
N PHE A 210 -10.68 -10.81 19.52
CA PHE A 210 -9.78 -11.08 18.40
C PHE A 210 -10.21 -10.43 17.07
N GLY A 211 -11.33 -9.70 17.04
CA GLY A 211 -11.86 -9.04 15.84
C GLY A 211 -12.64 -9.97 14.90
N MET A 212 -12.95 -9.49 13.68
CA MET A 212 -13.64 -10.31 12.67
C MET A 212 -12.65 -11.25 11.99
N SER A 213 -12.94 -12.55 12.01
CA SER A 213 -12.26 -13.55 11.18
C SER A 213 -12.48 -13.22 9.70
N GLY A 214 -11.40 -12.89 8.99
CA GLY A 214 -11.32 -12.90 7.53
C GLY A 214 -10.86 -14.26 7.03
#